data_AF-R6Y6P5-F1
#
_entry.id   AF-R6Y6P5-F1
#
_cell.length_a   1.000
_cell.length_b   1.000
_cell.length_c   1.000
_cell.angle_alpha   90.00
_cell.angle_beta   90.00
_cell.angle_gamma   90.00
#
_symmetry.space_group_name_H-M   'P 1'
#
loop_
_entity.id
_entity.type
_entity.pdbx_description
1 polymer ?
#
loop_
_entity_poly.entity_id
_entity_poly.type
_entity_poly.pdbx_seq_one_letter_code
_entity_poly.pdbx_strand_id
1 'polypeptide(L)'
;METCRQAGCPCNAYYMEAEDLFGKHLEEDILHARELYPHTDGIFATSDVLAAGIQTALWRLAPDYPASLPLVGFDGVSVSEYCRISTVAQPIYQMGEQAVLTLVQLINGEEAPASSILPVRFIRRKSSGPRS
;
A
#
# COMPACT_ATOMS: atom_id res chain seq x y z
N MET A 1 -0.25 -11.72 -3.30
CA MET A 1 -0.05 -13.17 -3.06
C MET A 1 0.06 -13.95 -4.37
N GLU A 2 -0.94 -13.93 -5.24
CA GLU A 2 -0.90 -14.67 -6.52
C GLU A 2 0.28 -14.27 -7.42
N THR A 3 0.50 -12.96 -7.63
CA THR A 3 1.63 -12.46 -8.42
C THR A 3 2.99 -12.92 -7.89
N CYS A 4 3.20 -12.93 -6.58
CA CYS A 4 4.44 -13.43 -5.97
C CYS A 4 4.61 -14.94 -6.20
N ARG A 5 3.52 -15.72 -6.08
CA ARG A 5 3.52 -17.15 -6.39
C ARG A 5 3.92 -17.43 -7.84
N GLN A 6 3.37 -16.67 -8.80
CA GLN A 6 3.71 -16.79 -10.22
C GLN A 6 5.18 -16.41 -10.49
N ALA A 7 5.71 -15.42 -9.76
CA ALA A 7 7.11 -15.01 -9.85
C ALA A 7 8.08 -15.94 -9.09
N GLY A 8 7.58 -16.92 -8.33
CA GLY A 8 8.40 -17.77 -7.46
C GLY A 8 9.00 -17.05 -6.25
N CYS A 9 8.46 -15.87 -5.90
CA CYS A 9 8.92 -15.09 -4.76
C CYS A 9 8.08 -15.42 -3.51
N PRO A 10 8.69 -15.70 -2.35
CA PRO A 10 7.95 -15.86 -1.10
C PRO A 10 7.31 -14.52 -0.72
N CYS A 11 6.06 -14.57 -0.23
CA CYS A 11 5.39 -13.41 0.33
C CYS A 11 4.52 -13.83 1.51
N ASN A 12 4.51 -13.02 2.56
CA ASN A 12 3.66 -13.22 3.73
C ASN A 12 2.73 -12.02 3.87
N ALA A 13 1.53 -12.26 4.41
CA ALA A 13 0.61 -11.20 4.80
C ALA A 13 0.67 -11.03 6.31
N TYR A 14 0.84 -9.79 6.76
CA TYR A 14 0.68 -9.41 8.16
C TYR A 14 -0.60 -8.58 8.27
N TYR A 15 -1.48 -8.95 9.19
CA TYR A 15 -2.75 -8.27 9.42
C TYR A 15 -2.67 -7.54 10.75
N MET A 16 -2.93 -6.23 10.70
CA MET A 16 -3.10 -5.40 11.89
C MET A 16 -4.54 -5.53 12.40
N GLU A 17 -4.75 -5.29 13.69
CA GLU A 17 -6.08 -5.26 14.28
C GLU A 17 -6.97 -4.22 13.59
N ALA A 18 -8.24 -4.56 13.37
CA ALA A 18 -9.16 -3.74 12.57
C ALA A 18 -9.43 -2.37 13.21
N GLU A 19 -9.32 -2.27 14.52
CA GLU A 19 -9.47 -1.03 15.28
C GLU A 19 -8.24 -0.12 15.15
N ASP A 20 -7.11 -0.64 14.65
CA ASP A 20 -5.87 0.11 14.47
C ASP A 20 -5.65 0.59 13.03
N LEU A 21 -6.69 1.20 12.46
CA LEU A 21 -6.68 1.79 11.11
C LEU A 21 -5.57 2.84 10.90
N PHE A 22 -5.03 3.40 11.97
CA PHE A 22 -4.02 4.47 11.94
C PHE A 22 -2.64 4.04 12.46
N GLY A 23 -2.46 2.78 12.86
CA GLY A 23 -1.17 2.28 13.32
C GLY A 23 -0.70 2.88 14.65
N LYS A 24 -1.60 3.03 15.62
CA LYS A 24 -1.29 3.36 17.02
C LYS A 24 -0.26 2.41 17.61
N HIS A 25 -0.31 1.12 17.24
CA HIS A 25 0.59 0.06 17.71
C HIS A 25 1.60 -0.38 16.63
N LEU A 26 1.80 0.44 15.60
CA LEU A 26 2.55 0.06 14.41
C LEU A 26 4.01 -0.32 14.69
N GLU A 27 4.64 0.30 15.70
CA GLU A 27 6.00 -0.08 16.11
C GLU A 27 6.04 -1.52 16.68
N GLU A 28 5.04 -1.88 17.51
CA GLU A 28 4.89 -3.24 18.07
C GLU A 28 4.59 -4.25 16.95
N ASP A 29 3.70 -3.88 16.02
CA ASP A 29 3.37 -4.70 14.86
C ASP A 29 4.58 -4.97 13.96
N ILE A 30 5.42 -3.96 13.72
CA ILE A 30 6.63 -4.12 12.91
C ILE A 30 7.64 -5.05 13.60
N LEU A 31 7.80 -4.93 14.92
CA LEU A 31 8.69 -5.79 15.68
C LEU A 31 8.18 -7.24 15.67
N HIS A 32 6.89 -7.44 15.87
CA HIS A 32 6.27 -8.76 15.79
C HIS A 32 6.36 -9.36 14.38
N ALA A 33 6.07 -8.58 13.34
CA ALA A 33 6.22 -9.00 11.95
C ALA A 33 7.67 -9.40 11.62
N ARG A 34 8.65 -8.71 12.20
CA ARG A 34 10.08 -9.07 12.05
C ARG A 34 10.41 -10.40 12.71
N GLU A 35 9.86 -10.70 13.88
CA GLU A 35 10.06 -11.98 14.56
C GLU A 35 9.47 -13.14 13.74
N LEU A 36 8.26 -12.94 13.19
CA LEU A 36 7.60 -13.93 12.33
C LEU A 36 8.32 -14.09 10.98
N TYR A 37 8.83 -13.00 10.41
CA TYR A 37 9.39 -12.93 9.07
C TYR A 37 10.78 -12.28 9.05
N PRO A 38 11.81 -12.90 9.66
CA PRO A 38 13.12 -12.28 9.89
C PRO A 38 13.93 -12.01 8.60
N HIS A 39 13.53 -12.63 7.49
CA HIS A 39 14.16 -12.47 6.17
C HIS A 39 13.42 -11.50 5.25
N THR A 40 12.47 -10.71 5.79
CA THR A 40 11.73 -9.73 5.01
C THR A 40 12.67 -8.76 4.31
N ASP A 41 12.55 -8.66 2.98
CA ASP A 41 13.41 -7.83 2.15
C ASP A 41 12.69 -6.64 1.48
N GLY A 42 11.40 -6.50 1.73
CA GLY A 42 10.61 -5.35 1.33
C GLY A 42 9.19 -5.43 1.89
N ILE A 43 8.51 -4.29 1.91
CA ILE A 43 7.13 -4.17 2.41
C ILE A 43 6.25 -3.57 1.31
N PHE A 44 5.08 -4.18 1.13
CA PHE A 44 3.96 -3.58 0.41
C PHE A 44 2.88 -3.21 1.42
N ALA A 45 2.66 -1.92 1.63
CA ALA A 45 1.59 -1.41 2.47
C ALA A 45 0.29 -1.30 1.67
N THR A 46 -0.84 -1.47 2.34
CA THR A 46 -2.18 -1.41 1.72
C THR A 46 -2.65 0.01 1.42
N SER A 47 -1.97 1.04 1.92
CA SER A 47 -2.20 2.44 1.61
C SER A 47 -0.92 3.27 1.76
N ASP A 48 -0.89 4.45 1.14
CA ASP A 48 0.21 5.40 1.26
C ASP A 48 0.32 5.99 2.68
N VAL A 49 -0.81 6.14 3.39
CA VAL A 49 -0.83 6.62 4.77
C VAL A 49 -0.18 5.60 5.70
N LEU A 50 -0.52 4.31 5.55
CA LEU A 50 0.12 3.24 6.30
C LEU A 50 1.61 3.15 5.95
N ALA A 51 1.98 3.27 4.68
CA ALA A 51 3.38 3.31 4.28
C ALA A 51 4.15 4.45 4.97
N ALA A 52 3.57 5.65 5.08
CA ALA A 52 4.18 6.77 5.79
C ALA A 52 4.34 6.48 7.30
N GLY A 53 3.34 5.83 7.91
CA GLY A 53 3.42 5.33 9.29
C GLY A 53 4.56 4.34 9.46
N ILE A 54 4.65 3.33 8.58
CA ILE A 54 5.69 2.29 8.61
C ILE A 54 7.05 2.95 8.49
N GLN A 55 7.25 3.81 7.50
CA GLN A 55 8.51 4.53 7.30
C GLN A 55 8.94 5.28 8.58
N THR A 56 8.00 5.96 9.25
CA THR A 56 8.26 6.70 10.49
C THR A 56 8.64 5.76 11.63
N ALA A 57 7.91 4.66 11.80
CA ALA A 57 8.20 3.64 12.81
C ALA A 57 9.58 2.99 12.58
N LEU A 58 9.90 2.63 11.33
CA LEU A 58 11.22 2.08 10.98
C LEU A 58 12.37 3.03 11.31
N TRP A 59 12.18 4.35 11.13
CA TRP A 59 13.18 5.34 11.52
C TRP A 59 13.38 5.43 13.03
N ARG A 60 12.32 5.26 13.82
CA ARG A 60 12.39 5.28 15.29
C ARG A 60 13.00 4.01 15.88
N LEU A 61 12.76 2.87 15.24
CA LEU A 61 13.32 1.57 15.62
C LEU A 61 14.79 1.39 15.16
N ALA A 62 15.41 2.39 14.52
CA ALA A 62 16.83 2.35 14.21
C ALA A 62 17.67 2.48 15.50
N PRO A 63 18.74 1.68 15.70
CA PRO A 63 19.45 0.83 14.74
C PRO A 63 18.96 -0.62 14.65
N ASP A 64 17.95 -1.01 15.43
CA ASP A 64 17.53 -2.41 15.51
C ASP A 64 16.94 -2.91 14.20
N TYR A 65 16.37 -2.03 13.37
CA TYR A 65 15.76 -2.36 12.08
C TYR A 65 16.53 -1.78 10.89
N PRO A 66 16.63 -2.48 9.75
CA PRO A 66 17.25 -1.93 8.54
C PRO A 66 16.53 -0.68 8.03
N ALA A 67 17.16 0.49 8.21
CA ALA A 67 16.65 1.79 7.74
C ALA A 67 16.46 1.87 6.21
N SER A 68 16.98 0.90 5.46
CA SER A 68 16.95 0.82 3.99
C SER A 68 15.94 -0.21 3.46
N LEU A 69 15.02 -0.74 4.28
CA LEU A 69 14.03 -1.70 3.80
C LEU A 69 13.14 -1.07 2.72
N PRO A 70 13.13 -1.61 1.48
CA PRO A 70 12.24 -1.12 0.43
C PRO A 70 10.78 -1.15 0.85
N LEU A 71 10.08 -0.06 0.61
CA LEU A 71 8.68 0.12 0.98
C LEU A 71 7.90 0.69 -0.19
N VAL A 72 6.75 0.09 -0.49
CA VAL A 72 5.80 0.53 -1.51
C VAL A 72 4.42 0.70 -0.88
N GLY A 73 3.79 1.85 -1.10
CA GLY A 73 2.40 2.12 -0.73
C GLY A 73 1.42 1.86 -1.88
N PHE A 74 0.17 2.27 -1.65
CA PHE A 74 -0.95 2.13 -2.57
C PHE A 74 -1.85 3.37 -2.45
N ASP A 75 -2.58 3.71 -3.51
CA ASP A 75 -3.51 4.86 -3.67
C ASP A 75 -2.97 5.96 -4.58
N GLY A 76 -1.75 6.43 -4.37
CA GLY A 76 -1.19 7.57 -5.09
C GLY A 76 -1.64 8.91 -4.54
N VAL A 77 -1.96 9.00 -3.25
CA VAL A 77 -2.37 10.25 -2.60
C VAL A 77 -1.15 11.09 -2.21
N SER A 78 -1.38 12.38 -1.90
CA SER A 78 -0.33 13.39 -1.71
C SER A 78 0.71 13.04 -0.65
N VAL A 79 0.35 12.28 0.38
CA VAL A 79 1.30 11.82 1.41
C VAL A 79 2.46 11.02 0.82
N SER A 80 2.20 10.21 -0.23
CA SER A 80 3.25 9.43 -0.89
C SER A 80 4.28 10.31 -1.59
N GLU A 81 3.86 11.47 -2.11
CA GLU A 81 4.74 12.44 -2.72
C GLU A 81 5.58 13.16 -1.66
N TYR A 82 4.94 13.67 -0.61
CA TYR A 82 5.60 14.39 0.47
C TYR A 82 6.65 13.52 1.19
N CYS A 83 6.33 12.25 1.45
CA CYS A 83 7.23 11.31 2.11
C CYS A 83 8.18 10.57 1.14
N ARG A 84 8.13 10.88 -0.17
CA ARG A 84 8.92 10.22 -1.22
C ARG A 84 8.76 8.69 -1.25
N ILE A 85 7.54 8.23 -1.01
CA ILE A 85 7.14 6.82 -1.01
C ILE A 85 6.74 6.38 -2.42
N SER A 86 7.31 5.28 -2.91
CA SER A 86 6.87 4.62 -4.14
C SER A 86 5.46 4.08 -3.94
N THR A 87 4.60 4.19 -4.94
CA THR A 87 3.18 3.82 -4.79
C THR A 87 2.59 3.23 -6.06
N VAL A 88 1.60 2.37 -5.91
CA VAL A 88 0.69 2.02 -7.01
C VAL A 88 -0.47 3.01 -6.96
N ALA A 89 -0.40 4.02 -7.83
CA ALA A 89 -1.38 5.08 -7.92
C ALA A 89 -2.66 4.58 -8.61
N GLN A 90 -3.78 4.80 -7.95
CA GLN A 90 -5.12 4.50 -8.45
C GLN A 90 -5.70 5.74 -9.14
N PRO A 91 -6.50 5.58 -10.21
CA PRO A 91 -7.18 6.69 -10.85
C PRO A 91 -8.44 7.10 -10.06
N ILE A 92 -8.29 7.49 -8.79
CA ILE A 92 -9.38 7.68 -7.82
C ILE A 92 -10.45 8.66 -8.32
N TYR A 93 -10.04 9.73 -9.02
CA TYR A 93 -10.99 10.68 -9.62
C TYR A 93 -11.87 10.03 -10.69
N GLN A 94 -11.26 9.26 -11.60
CA GLN A 94 -11.99 8.54 -12.66
C GLN A 94 -12.88 7.43 -12.08
N MET A 95 -12.44 6.78 -11.00
CA MET A 95 -13.27 5.82 -10.27
C MET A 95 -14.54 6.49 -9.74
N GLY A 96 -14.41 7.66 -9.12
CA GLY A 96 -15.56 8.44 -8.63
C GLY A 96 -16.49 8.89 -9.75
N GLU A 97 -15.94 9.41 -10.86
CA GLU A 97 -16.70 9.80 -12.04
C GLU A 97 -17.50 8.62 -12.62
N GLN A 98 -16.84 7.48 -12.85
CA GLN A 98 -17.49 6.29 -13.38
C GLN A 98 -18.57 5.75 -12.44
N ALA A 99 -18.34 5.79 -11.12
CA ALA A 99 -19.31 5.35 -10.13
C ALA A 99 -20.59 6.21 -10.17
N VAL A 100 -20.44 7.54 -10.25
CA VAL A 100 -21.58 8.46 -10.35
C VAL A 100 -22.33 8.27 -11.67
N LEU A 101 -21.62 8.13 -12.79
CA LEU A 101 -22.25 7.88 -14.09
C LEU A 101 -23.07 6.58 -14.08
N THR A 102 -22.49 5.50 -13.54
CA THR A 102 -23.18 4.20 -13.39
C THR A 102 -24.42 4.34 -12.52
N LEU A 103 -24.34 5.07 -11.40
CA LEU A 103 -25.47 5.30 -10.51
C LEU A 103 -26.61 6.08 -11.21
N VAL A 104 -26.28 7.11 -11.99
CA VAL A 104 -27.28 7.90 -12.74
C VAL A 104 -27.99 7.03 -13.78
N GLN A 105 -27.28 6.18 -14.51
CA GLN A 105 -27.87 5.23 -15.46
C GLN A 105 -28.88 4.31 -14.77
N LEU A 106 -28.50 3.73 -13.62
CA LEU A 106 -29.38 2.84 -12.85
C LEU A 106 -30.63 3.56 -12.34
N ILE A 107 -30.51 4.81 -11.87
CA ILE A 107 -31.64 5.63 -11.42
C ILE A 107 -32.63 5.89 -12.57
N ASN A 108 -32.12 6.07 -13.78
CA ASN A 108 -32.94 6.29 -14.98
C ASN A 108 -33.53 4.98 -15.56
N GLY A 109 -33.23 3.82 -14.98
CA GLY A 109 -33.65 2.52 -15.50
C GLY A 109 -32.87 2.09 -16.76
N GLU A 110 -31.69 2.66 -16.98
CA GLU A 110 -30.79 2.29 -18.08
C GLU A 110 -29.91 1.09 -17.70
N GLU A 111 -29.41 0.37 -18.70
CA GLU A 111 -28.39 -0.65 -18.48
C GLU A 111 -27.06 0.00 -18.11
N ALA A 112 -26.42 -0.51 -17.06
CA ALA A 112 -25.11 -0.06 -16.61
C ALA A 112 -24.16 -1.27 -16.42
N PRO A 113 -22.84 -1.10 -16.60
CA PRO A 113 -21.89 -2.18 -16.36
C PRO A 113 -21.91 -2.65 -14.91
N ALA A 114 -21.91 -3.97 -14.69
CA ALA A 114 -21.81 -4.55 -13.35
C ALA A 114 -20.45 -4.29 -12.67
N SER A 115 -19.40 -4.06 -13.46
CA SER A 115 -18.07 -3.69 -12.97
C SER A 115 -17.28 -2.91 -14.03
N SER A 116 -16.34 -2.09 -13.59
CA SER A 116 -15.38 -1.39 -14.44
C SER A 116 -13.98 -1.51 -13.84
N ILE A 117 -13.00 -1.83 -14.66
CA ILE A 117 -11.59 -1.96 -14.26
C ILE A 117 -10.82 -0.81 -14.88
N LEU A 118 -10.24 0.05 -14.04
CA LEU A 118 -9.44 1.18 -14.47
C LEU A 118 -7.94 0.89 -14.28
N PRO A 119 -7.08 1.39 -15.18
CA PRO A 119 -5.64 1.12 -15.12
C PRO A 119 -4.99 1.86 -13.95
N VAL A 120 -4.27 1.12 -13.11
CA VAL A 120 -3.38 1.68 -12.09
C VAL A 120 -1.98 1.94 -12.66
N ARG A 121 -1.18 2.78 -11.98
CA ARG A 121 0.20 3.09 -12.41
C ARG A 121 1.18 2.99 -11.25
N PHE A 122 2.30 2.33 -11.45
CA PHE A 122 3.39 2.36 -10.48
C PHE A 122 4.20 3.66 -10.61
N ILE A 123 4.34 4.40 -9.51
CA ILE A 123 5.15 5.61 -9.40
C ILE A 123 6.33 5.29 -8.48
N ARG A 124 7.53 5.16 -9.06
CA ARG A 124 8.75 4.90 -8.31
C ARG A 124 9.28 6.17 -7.66
N ARG A 125 9.62 6.10 -6.38
CA ARG A 125 10.29 7.12 -5.58
C ARG A 125 11.42 6.51 -4.73
N LYS A 126 11.91 7.26 -3.73
CA LYS A 126 13.11 6.90 -2.94
C LYS A 126 12.88 5.65 -2.09
N SER A 127 11.67 5.43 -1.56
CA SER A 127 11.41 4.32 -0.65
C SER A 127 11.56 2.92 -1.28
N SER A 128 11.54 2.78 -2.60
CA SER A 128 11.81 1.50 -3.30
C SER A 128 13.08 1.59 -4.18
N GLY A 129 14.05 2.38 -3.73
CA GLY A 129 15.39 2.44 -4.32
C GLY A 129 16.16 1.14 -4.11
N PRO A 130 17.21 0.90 -4.92
CA PRO A 130 18.09 -0.26 -4.72
C PRO A 130 18.75 -0.21 -3.34
N ARG A 131 18.95 -1.38 -2.73
CA ARG A 131 19.74 -1.52 -1.50
C ARG A 131 21.19 -1.15 -1.81
N SER A 132 21.76 -0.23 -1.04
CA SER A 132 23.21 0.04 -1.01
C SER A 132 23.94 -1.04 -0.25
#